data_AF-A0A174LD85-F1
#
_entry.id   AF-A0A174LD85-F1
#
_cell.length_a   1.000
_cell.length_b   1.000
_cell.length_c   1.000
_cell.angle_alpha   90.00
_cell.angle_beta   90.00
_cell.angle_gamma   90.00
#
_symmetry.space_group_name_H-M   'P 1'
#
loop_
_entity.id
_entity.type
_entity.pdbx_description
1 polymer ?
#
loop_
_entity_poly.entity_id
_entity_poly.type
_entity_poly.pdbx_seq_one_letter_code
_entity_poly.pdbx_strand_id
1 'polypeptide(L)'
;MPGFATAPALVIVGLSMLGSLRALDPADWRESLPAYLTMVAMPFCYSISEGIAVGTISYVAVHLFTGAESRKKVSPVLAILALVFLLKYIFL
;
A
#
# COMPACT_ATOMS: atom_id res chain seq x y z
N MET A 1 21.79 15.75 20.42
CA MET A 1 21.73 14.30 20.19
C MET A 1 22.68 13.96 19.06
N PRO A 2 23.70 13.10 19.24
CA PRO A 2 24.58 12.74 18.14
C PRO A 2 23.75 11.99 17.09
N GLY A 3 23.67 12.49 15.86
CA GLY A 3 22.90 11.87 14.77
C GLY A 3 23.34 10.42 14.47
N PHE A 4 24.57 10.07 14.85
CA PHE A 4 25.11 8.71 14.76
C PHE A 4 24.43 7.71 15.72
N ALA A 5 23.88 8.17 16.85
CA ALA A 5 23.17 7.30 17.80
C ALA A 5 21.69 7.10 17.43
N THR A 6 21.07 8.06 16.73
CA THR A 6 19.67 7.97 16.30
C THR A 6 19.49 7.13 15.04
N ALA A 7 20.49 7.09 14.16
CA ALA A 7 20.46 6.28 12.95
C ALA A 7 20.20 4.78 13.21
N PRO A 8 20.94 4.08 14.10
CA PRO A 8 20.67 2.66 14.38
C PRO A 8 19.31 2.45 15.06
N ALA A 9 18.88 3.39 15.91
CA ALA A 9 17.56 3.33 16.54
C ALA A 9 16.43 3.39 15.49
N LEU A 10 16.52 4.27 14.49
CA LEU A 10 15.54 4.38 13.41
C LEU A 10 15.48 3.14 12.51
N VAL A 11 16.63 2.48 12.26
CA VAL A 11 16.68 1.23 11.49
C VAL A 11 15.95 0.11 12.23
N ILE A 12 16.17 -0.03 13.55
CA ILE A 12 15.50 -1.06 14.37
C ILE A 12 13.99 -0.80 14.44
N VAL A 13 13.57 0.46 14.56
CA VAL A 13 12.14 0.82 14.55
C VAL A 13 11.51 0.52 13.18
N GLY A 14 12.20 0.86 12.08
CA GLY A 14 11.74 0.52 10.72
C GLY A 14 11.61 -0.99 10.51
N LEU A 15 12.58 -1.78 10.96
CA LEU A 15 12.51 -3.25 10.95
C LEU A 15 11.32 -3.77 11.78
N SER A 16 11.03 -3.14 12.91
CA SER A 16 9.88 -3.49 13.75
C SER A 16 8.56 -3.19 13.05
N MET A 17 8.47 -2.10 12.28
CA MET A 17 7.28 -1.74 11.49
C MET A 17 7.01 -2.70 10.34
N LEU A 18 8.06 -3.27 9.73
CA LEU A 18 7.92 -4.32 8.71
C LEU A 18 7.27 -5.60 9.27
N GLY A 19 7.29 -5.79 10.59
CA GLY A 19 6.57 -6.89 11.26
C GLY A 19 5.07 -6.92 10.94
N SER A 20 4.46 -5.77 10.68
CA SER A 20 3.04 -5.65 10.28
C SER A 20 2.74 -6.39 8.96
N LEU A 21 3.74 -6.60 8.10
CA LEU A 21 3.58 -7.37 6.86
C LEU A 21 3.30 -8.86 7.13
N ARG A 22 3.66 -9.38 8.31
CA ARG A 22 3.34 -10.78 8.69
C ARG A 22 1.85 -10.99 8.96
N ALA A 23 1.09 -9.92 9.17
CA ALA A 23 -0.36 -10.00 9.30
C ALA A 23 -1.06 -10.24 7.95
N LEU A 24 -0.37 -10.08 6.83
CA LEU A 24 -0.88 -10.39 5.50
C LEU A 24 -0.83 -11.90 5.28
N ASP A 25 -1.93 -12.47 4.79
CA ASP A 25 -1.97 -13.86 4.34
C ASP A 25 -1.36 -13.96 2.92
N PRO A 26 -0.19 -14.59 2.75
CA PRO A 26 0.43 -14.74 1.44
C PRO A 26 -0.36 -15.68 0.51
N ALA A 27 -1.31 -16.48 1.03
CA ALA A 27 -2.17 -17.32 0.20
C ALA A 27 -3.24 -16.51 -0.55
N ASP A 28 -3.69 -15.38 0.00
CA ASP A 28 -4.59 -14.46 -0.70
C ASP A 28 -3.78 -13.50 -1.58
N TRP A 29 -3.55 -13.92 -2.82
CA TRP A 29 -2.83 -13.13 -3.82
C TRP A 29 -3.51 -11.79 -4.11
N ARG A 30 -4.81 -11.64 -3.82
CA ARG A 30 -5.57 -10.43 -4.12
C ARG A 30 -5.26 -9.29 -3.17
N GLU A 31 -4.85 -9.62 -1.94
CA GLU A 31 -4.44 -8.66 -0.92
C GLU A 31 -2.92 -8.51 -0.85
N SER A 32 -2.19 -9.63 -0.95
CA SER A 32 -0.72 -9.63 -0.85
C SER A 32 -0.05 -8.93 -2.04
N LEU A 33 -0.54 -9.13 -3.27
CA LEU A 33 0.01 -8.46 -4.46
C LEU A 33 0.00 -6.92 -4.36
N PRO A 34 -1.16 -6.26 -4.13
CA PRO A 34 -1.19 -4.80 -3.99
C PRO A 34 -0.44 -4.33 -2.74
N ALA A 35 -0.43 -5.08 -1.64
CA ALA A 35 0.31 -4.71 -0.44
C ALA A 35 1.83 -4.66 -0.67
N TYR A 36 2.39 -5.67 -1.34
CA TYR A 36 3.82 -5.67 -1.70
C TYR A 36 4.15 -4.60 -2.73
N LEU A 37 3.25 -4.37 -3.68
CA LEU A 37 3.43 -3.31 -4.68
C LEU A 37 3.46 -1.93 -4.01
N THR A 38 2.58 -1.68 -3.03
CA THR A 38 2.58 -0.46 -2.21
C THR A 38 3.90 -0.30 -1.45
N MET A 39 4.36 -1.36 -0.79
CA MET A 39 5.59 -1.37 0.00
C MET A 39 6.81 -0.99 -0.84
N VAL A 40 6.88 -1.46 -2.09
CA VAL A 40 7.99 -1.14 -3.01
C VAL A 40 7.80 0.24 -3.66
N ALA A 41 6.57 0.64 -3.96
CA ALA A 41 6.28 1.94 -4.58
C ALA A 41 6.63 3.11 -3.65
N MET A 42 6.41 3.00 -2.34
CA MET A 42 6.71 4.08 -1.38
C MET A 42 8.19 4.55 -1.41
N PRO A 43 9.21 3.67 -1.24
CA PRO A 43 10.60 4.09 -1.32
C PRO A 43 10.99 4.47 -2.75
N PHE A 44 10.41 3.85 -3.77
CA PHE A 44 10.73 4.15 -5.16
C PHE A 44 10.27 5.55 -5.59
N CYS A 45 9.09 5.97 -5.13
CA CYS A 45 8.56 7.31 -5.39
C CYS A 45 9.06 8.37 -4.40
N TYR A 46 9.90 8.00 -3.41
CA TYR A 46 10.31 8.86 -2.29
C TYR A 46 9.14 9.57 -1.58
N SER A 47 7.93 8.99 -1.71
CA SER A 47 6.67 9.61 -1.29
C SER A 47 5.73 8.52 -0.81
N ILE A 48 5.40 8.57 0.48
CA ILE A 48 4.43 7.68 1.10
C ILE A 48 3.07 7.85 0.41
N SER A 49 2.70 9.08 0.06
CA SER A 49 1.41 9.39 -0.58
C SER A 49 1.27 8.74 -1.95
N GLU A 50 2.31 8.80 -2.81
CA GLU A 50 2.25 8.16 -4.13
C GLU A 50 2.27 6.64 -4.02
N GLY A 51 3.06 6.09 -3.09
CA GLY A 51 3.04 4.65 -2.83
C GLY A 51 1.65 4.16 -2.41
N ILE A 52 0.99 4.86 -1.48
CA ILE A 52 -0.39 4.56 -1.07
C ILE A 52 -1.37 4.70 -2.25
N ALA A 53 -1.24 5.74 -3.08
CA ALA A 53 -2.12 5.94 -4.23
C ALA A 53 -2.03 4.75 -5.21
N VAL A 54 -0.81 4.39 -5.61
CA VAL A 54 -0.56 3.25 -6.51
C VAL A 54 -1.05 1.93 -5.89
N GLY A 55 -0.79 1.74 -4.60
CA GLY A 55 -1.27 0.60 -3.82
C GLY A 55 -2.78 0.45 -3.80
N THR A 56 -3.48 1.55 -3.56
CA THR A 56 -4.94 1.60 -3.48
C THR A 56 -5.58 1.34 -4.84
N ILE A 57 -5.01 1.92 -5.91
CA ILE A 57 -5.46 1.69 -7.28
C ILE A 57 -5.27 0.21 -7.66
N SER A 58 -4.09 -0.36 -7.36
CA SER A 58 -3.80 -1.78 -7.62
C SER A 58 -4.76 -2.70 -6.86
N TYR A 59 -5.03 -2.41 -5.58
CA TYR A 59 -5.97 -3.18 -4.76
C TYR A 59 -7.37 -3.19 -5.38
N VAL A 60 -7.88 -2.02 -5.78
CA VAL A 60 -9.20 -1.89 -6.41
C VAL A 60 -9.23 -2.56 -7.78
N ALA A 61 -8.18 -2.43 -8.59
CA ALA A 61 -8.08 -3.10 -9.89
C ALA A 61 -8.12 -4.63 -9.75
N VAL A 62 -7.32 -5.20 -8.85
CA VAL A 62 -7.29 -6.66 -8.61
C VAL A 62 -8.66 -7.15 -8.13
N HIS A 63 -9.31 -6.42 -7.22
CA HIS A 63 -10.64 -6.77 -6.73
C HIS A 63 -11.76 -6.58 -7.78
N LEU A 64 -11.58 -5.68 -8.75
CA LEU A 64 -12.49 -5.47 -9.89
C LEU A 64 -12.45 -6.65 -10.87
N PHE A 65 -11.25 -7.16 -11.19
CA PHE A 65 -11.04 -8.24 -12.15
C PHE A 65 -11.29 -9.65 -11.59
N THR A 66 -11.17 -9.85 -10.28
CA THR A 66 -11.20 -11.21 -9.69
C THR A 66 -12.58 -11.68 -9.19
N GLY A 67 -13.65 -10.90 -9.40
CA GLY A 67 -15.04 -11.35 -9.23
C GLY A 67 -15.79 -10.81 -8.00
N ALA A 68 -17.13 -10.96 -8.02
CA ALA A 68 -18.09 -10.27 -7.14
C ALA A 68 -17.96 -10.55 -5.63
N GLU A 69 -17.40 -11.70 -5.23
CA GLU A 69 -17.12 -12.05 -3.83
C GLU A 69 -16.01 -11.16 -3.22
N SER A 70 -15.00 -10.80 -4.02
CA SER A 70 -13.92 -9.90 -3.58
C SER A 70 -14.39 -8.44 -3.48
N ARG A 71 -15.42 -8.03 -4.24
CA ARG A 71 -15.96 -6.67 -4.15
C ARG A 71 -16.55 -6.33 -2.77
N LYS A 72 -16.97 -7.32 -1.97
CA LYS A 72 -17.46 -7.09 -0.60
C LYS A 72 -16.36 -6.68 0.39
N LYS A 73 -15.10 -7.08 0.15
CA LYS A 73 -13.95 -6.64 0.97
C LYS A 73 -13.52 -5.21 0.64
N VAL A 74 -13.92 -4.67 -0.51
CA VAL A 74 -13.65 -3.28 -0.87
C VAL A 74 -14.70 -2.40 -0.18
N SER A 75 -14.31 -1.74 0.91
CA SER A 75 -15.15 -0.70 1.51
C SER A 75 -15.46 0.39 0.47
N PRO A 76 -16.70 0.93 0.43
CA PRO A 76 -17.04 2.01 -0.50
C PRO A 76 -16.11 3.23 -0.38
N VAL A 77 -15.52 3.46 0.80
CA VAL A 77 -14.52 4.51 1.02
C VAL A 77 -13.24 4.26 0.22
N LEU A 78 -12.76 3.02 0.17
CA LEU A 78 -11.57 2.61 -0.58
C LEU A 78 -11.79 2.77 -2.10
N ALA A 79 -12.99 2.45 -2.58
CA ALA A 79 -13.35 2.63 -3.99
C ALA A 79 -13.40 4.12 -4.38
N ILE A 80 -14.00 4.97 -3.53
CA ILE A 80 -14.01 6.42 -3.74
C ILE A 80 -12.58 6.97 -3.74
N LEU A 81 -11.74 6.53 -2.79
CA LEU A 81 -10.35 6.98 -2.69
C LEU A 81 -9.52 6.60 -3.93
N ALA A 82 -9.68 5.36 -4.41
CA ALA A 82 -9.04 4.92 -5.66
C ALA A 82 -9.49 5.79 -6.84
N LEU A 83 -10.79 6.10 -6.95
CA LEU A 83 -11.33 6.95 -8.01
C LEU A 83 -10.77 8.38 -7.96
N VAL A 84 -10.64 8.96 -6.76
CA VAL A 84 -10.03 10.28 -6.56
C VAL A 84 -8.55 10.27 -6.95
N PHE A 85 -7.78 9.25 -6.56
CA PHE A 85 -6.39 9.13 -6.99
C PHE A 85 -6.24 8.93 -8.51
N LEU A 86 -7.16 8.17 -9.13
CA LEU A 86 -7.20 7.99 -10.58
C LEU A 86 -7.49 9.31 -11.31
N LEU A 87 -8.46 10.09 -10.80
CA LEU A 87 -8.75 11.43 -11.30
C LEU A 87 -7.53 12.36 -11.17
N LYS A 88 -6.81 12.32 -10.04
CA LYS A 88 -5.55 13.08 -9.87
C LYS A 88 -4.56 12.76 -10.99
N TYR A 89 -4.35 11.48 -11.30
CA TYR A 89 -3.37 11.04 -12.31
C TYR A 89 -3.81 11.30 -13.76
N ILE A 90 -5.12 11.42 -14.01
CA ILE A 90 -5.64 11.70 -15.36
C ILE A 90 -5.70 13.22 -15.62
N PHE A 91 -6.00 14.03 -14.61
CA PHE A 91 -6.28 15.47 -14.75
C PHE A 91 -5.08 16.37 -14.45
N LEU A 92 -4.00 15.83 -13.88
CA LEU A 92 -2.77 16.54 -13.49
C LEU A 92 -1.58 15.98 -14.28
#